data_AF-A0AAR5PE02-F1
#
_entry.id   AF-A0AAR5PE02-F1
#
_cell.length_a   1.000
_cell.length_b   1.000
_cell.length_c   1.000
_cell.angle_alpha   90.00
_cell.angle_beta   90.00
_cell.angle_gamma   90.00
#
_symmetry.space_group_name_H-M   'P 1'
#
loop_
_entity.id
_entity.type
_entity.pdbx_description
1 polymer ?
#
loop_
_entity_poly.entity_id
_entity_poly.type
_entity_poly.pdbx_seq_one_letter_code
_entity_poly.pdbx_strand_id
1 'polypeptide(L)'
;MKLILWPEQIGFYMKVPHFEQRLRSLHYKKRFQVTLSEIQPRITSVMEASREVSRSRRLRRLLEIVLALGNYMNRGARGNASGFRLASLNRLADTKSSFAKGTTLLHYLVQILEKKFRDICRLDEDLPHVRLSAKFPLGSSAKTWLSCGQALKMWQGKSSFIEAKAL
;
A
#
# COMPACT_ATOMS: atom_id res chain seq x y z
N MET A 1 -14.54 -0.18 28.69
CA MET A 1 -15.95 -0.14 29.16
C MET A 1 -16.77 -1.17 28.39
N LYS A 2 -16.90 -2.39 28.93
CA LYS A 2 -17.94 -3.35 28.52
C LYS A 2 -19.20 -2.95 29.29
N LEU A 3 -20.21 -2.43 28.59
CA LEU A 3 -21.56 -2.31 29.15
C LEU A 3 -22.13 -3.73 29.21
N ILE A 4 -22.05 -4.37 30.37
CA ILE A 4 -22.83 -5.57 30.66
C ILE A 4 -24.21 -5.06 31.04
N LEU A 5 -25.12 -5.04 30.07
CA LEU A 5 -26.53 -4.74 30.31
C LEU A 5 -27.17 -5.98 30.92
N TRP A 6 -27.72 -5.84 32.12
CA TRP A 6 -28.53 -6.89 32.73
C TRP A 6 -29.80 -7.09 31.89
N PRO A 7 -30.31 -8.32 31.72
CA PRO A 7 -31.41 -8.62 30.79
C PRO A 7 -32.64 -7.72 30.98
N GLU A 8 -32.92 -7.33 32.22
CA GLU A 8 -34.07 -6.51 32.59
C GLU A 8 -33.95 -5.05 32.15
N GLN A 9 -32.74 -4.52 32.00
CA GLN A 9 -32.51 -3.14 31.55
C GLN A 9 -32.64 -2.99 30.03
N ILE A 10 -32.51 -4.08 29.26
CA ILE A 10 -32.56 -4.07 27.79
C ILE A 10 -33.92 -3.55 27.29
N GLY A 11 -35.01 -3.93 27.94
CA GLY A 11 -36.37 -3.49 27.59
C GLY A 11 -36.59 -1.99 27.73
N PHE A 12 -35.86 -1.32 28.63
CA PHE A 12 -35.92 0.13 28.78
C PHE A 12 -35.17 0.85 27.65
N TYR A 13 -33.99 0.36 27.27
CA TYR A 13 -33.20 0.95 26.18
C TYR A 13 -33.84 0.75 24.80
N MET A 14 -34.58 -0.35 24.59
CA MET A 14 -35.34 -0.57 23.35
C MET A 14 -36.48 0.43 23.13
N LYS A 15 -36.94 1.13 24.17
CA LYS A 15 -37.96 2.20 24.04
C LYS A 15 -37.39 3.50 23.45
N VAL A 16 -36.06 3.65 23.41
CA VAL A 16 -35.42 4.82 22.81
C VAL A 16 -35.56 4.72 21.28
N PRO A 17 -36.16 5.71 20.60
CA PRO A 17 -36.34 5.68 19.17
C PRO A 17 -34.98 5.59 18.46
N HIS A 18 -34.87 4.65 17.52
CA HIS A 18 -33.65 4.38 16.77
C HIS A 18 -32.42 4.08 17.65
N PHE A 19 -32.62 3.45 18.81
CA PHE A 19 -31.56 3.14 19.79
C PHE A 19 -30.31 2.52 19.15
N GLU A 20 -30.48 1.48 18.33
CA GLU A 20 -29.37 0.81 17.65
C GLU A 20 -28.58 1.77 16.75
N GLN A 21 -29.27 2.61 15.99
CA GLN A 21 -28.63 3.57 15.09
C GLN A 21 -27.90 4.68 15.86
N ARG A 22 -28.47 5.14 16.98
CA ARG A 22 -27.83 6.10 17.90
C ARG A 22 -26.56 5.50 18.51
N LEU A 23 -26.61 4.24 18.95
CA LEU A 23 -25.46 3.53 19.50
C LEU A 23 -24.35 3.35 18.45
N ARG A 24 -24.71 2.92 17.23
CA ARG A 24 -23.77 2.82 16.10
C ARG A 24 -23.13 4.18 15.76
N SER A 25 -23.92 5.26 15.77
CA SER A 25 -23.43 6.62 15.51
C SER A 25 -22.47 7.11 16.60
N LEU A 26 -22.78 6.85 17.88
CA LEU A 26 -21.91 7.19 19.00
C LEU A 26 -20.60 6.39 18.98
N HIS A 27 -20.68 5.08 18.70
CA HIS A 27 -19.50 4.23 18.54
C HIS A 27 -18.60 4.74 17.41
N TYR A 28 -19.20 5.08 16.28
CA TYR A 28 -18.48 5.64 15.13
C TYR A 28 -17.83 6.99 15.47
N LYS A 29 -18.58 7.94 16.05
CA LYS A 29 -18.05 9.25 16.48
C LYS A 29 -16.81 9.08 17.36
N LYS A 30 -16.82 8.11 18.28
CA LYS A 30 -15.69 7.81 19.17
C LYS A 30 -14.50 7.17 18.46
N ARG A 31 -14.73 6.34 17.44
CA ARG A 31 -13.66 5.64 16.71
C ARG A 31 -13.14 6.36 15.48
N PHE A 32 -13.89 7.30 14.93
CA PHE A 32 -13.59 7.94 13.65
C PHE A 32 -12.18 8.51 13.60
N GLN A 33 -11.79 9.30 14.60
CA GLN A 33 -10.47 9.92 14.65
C GLN A 33 -9.34 8.88 14.71
N VAL A 34 -9.52 7.82 15.50
CA VAL A 34 -8.54 6.72 15.60
C VAL A 34 -8.41 6.02 14.25
N THR A 35 -9.52 5.62 13.64
CA THR A 35 -9.53 4.93 12.35
C THR A 35 -8.94 5.79 11.23
N LEU A 36 -9.24 7.10 11.22
CA LEU A 36 -8.65 8.03 10.26
C LEU A 36 -7.14 8.15 10.45
N SER A 37 -6.67 8.33 11.69
CA SER A 37 -5.24 8.43 12.02
C SER A 37 -4.43 7.19 11.66
N GLU A 38 -5.06 6.01 11.63
CA GLU A 38 -4.43 4.76 11.24
C GLU A 38 -4.35 4.57 9.71
N ILE A 39 -5.36 5.01 8.97
CA ILE A 39 -5.49 4.74 7.52
C ILE A 39 -4.80 5.83 6.69
N GLN A 40 -4.93 7.08 7.10
CA GLN A 40 -4.36 8.23 6.39
C GLN A 40 -2.86 8.07 6.08
N PRO A 41 -1.98 7.71 7.04
CA PRO A 41 -0.56 7.54 6.75
C PRO A 41 -0.28 6.37 5.80
N ARG A 42 -1.11 5.30 5.83
CA ARG A 42 -0.94 4.15 4.93
C ARG A 42 -1.24 4.53 3.49
N ILE A 43 -2.36 5.24 3.26
CA ILE A 43 -2.73 5.72 1.93
C ILE A 43 -1.68 6.70 1.41
N THR A 44 -1.29 7.67 2.23
CA THR A 44 -0.28 8.67 1.86
C THR A 44 1.05 8.01 1.50
N SER A 45 1.51 7.04 2.31
CA SER A 45 2.74 6.30 2.04
C SER A 45 2.69 5.55 0.70
N VAL A 46 1.57 4.89 0.38
CA VAL A 46 1.41 4.20 -0.91
C VAL A 46 1.41 5.19 -2.08
N MET A 47 0.74 6.34 -1.92
CA MET A 47 0.72 7.38 -2.95
C MET A 47 2.13 7.90 -3.24
N GLU A 48 2.91 8.19 -2.20
CA GLU A 48 4.30 8.64 -2.35
C GLU A 48 5.18 7.54 -2.95
N ALA A 49 5.08 6.29 -2.48
CA ALA A 49 5.80 5.16 -3.07
C ALA A 49 5.48 4.97 -4.57
N SER A 50 4.21 5.17 -4.97
CA SER A 50 3.81 5.11 -6.38
C SER A 50 4.43 6.23 -7.22
N ARG A 51 4.50 7.45 -6.67
CA ARG A 51 5.14 8.60 -7.33
C ARG A 51 6.64 8.41 -7.47
N GLU A 52 7.30 7.94 -6.41
CA GLU A 52 8.73 7.62 -6.35
C GLU A 52 9.12 6.62 -7.44
N VAL A 53 8.43 5.47 -7.50
CA VAL A 53 8.67 4.45 -8.53
C VAL A 53 8.48 5.01 -9.94
N SER A 54 7.46 5.85 -10.16
CA SER A 54 7.17 6.40 -11.48
C SER A 54 8.18 7.47 -11.93
N ARG A 55 8.78 8.19 -10.98
CA ARG A 55 9.68 9.34 -11.25
C ARG A 55 11.16 8.99 -11.17
N SER A 56 11.53 7.88 -10.51
CA SER A 56 12.92 7.48 -10.34
C SER A 56 13.60 7.23 -11.69
N ARG A 57 14.55 8.10 -12.02
CA ARG A 57 15.41 7.95 -13.20
C ARG A 57 16.40 6.80 -13.00
N ARG A 58 16.88 6.60 -11.76
CA ARG A 58 17.79 5.50 -11.40
C ARG A 58 17.13 4.15 -11.61
N LEU A 59 15.87 3.99 -11.20
CA LEU A 59 15.10 2.77 -11.45
C LEU A 59 14.93 2.51 -12.95
N ARG A 60 14.55 3.53 -13.73
CA ARG A 60 14.40 3.40 -15.18
C ARG A 60 15.71 2.94 -15.82
N ARG A 61 16.83 3.54 -15.44
CA ARG A 61 18.14 3.18 -15.99
C ARG A 61 18.56 1.76 -15.60
N LEU A 62 18.29 1.34 -14.36
CA LEU A 62 18.50 -0.04 -13.92
C LEU A 62 17.73 -1.02 -14.82
N LEU A 63 16.44 -0.75 -15.06
CA LEU A 63 15.59 -1.60 -15.90
C LEU A 63 16.07 -1.65 -17.36
N GLU A 64 16.58 -0.55 -17.91
CA GLU A 64 17.22 -0.54 -19.24
C GLU A 64 18.44 -1.43 -19.31
N ILE A 65 19.32 -1.39 -18.29
CA ILE A 65 20.51 -2.23 -18.23
C ILE A 65 20.12 -3.71 -18.13
N VAL A 66 19.13 -4.03 -17.30
CA VAL A 66 18.59 -5.39 -17.17
C VAL A 66 17.99 -5.86 -18.49
N LEU A 67 17.24 -5.01 -19.20
CA LEU A 67 16.68 -5.33 -20.51
C LEU A 67 17.79 -5.62 -21.54
N ALA A 68 18.82 -4.77 -21.59
CA ALA A 68 19.96 -4.95 -22.49
C ALA A 68 20.71 -6.25 -22.19
N LEU A 69 20.96 -6.57 -20.92
CA LEU A 69 21.56 -7.83 -20.50
C LEU A 69 20.70 -9.03 -20.90
N GLY A 70 19.38 -8.96 -20.63
CA GLY A 70 18.44 -10.01 -20.98
C GLY A 70 18.38 -10.28 -22.48
N ASN A 71 18.33 -9.23 -23.31
CA ASN A 71 18.35 -9.36 -24.76
C ASN A 71 19.69 -9.91 -25.27
N TYR A 72 20.81 -9.47 -24.70
CA TYR A 72 22.13 -9.99 -25.06
C TYR A 72 22.29 -11.48 -24.72
N MET A 73 21.74 -11.94 -23.59
CA MET A 73 21.82 -13.33 -23.18
C MET A 73 20.86 -14.24 -23.94
N ASN A 74 19.66 -13.74 -24.29
CA ASN A 74 18.60 -14.53 -24.92
C ASN A 74 18.54 -14.39 -26.44
N ARG A 75 19.68 -14.15 -27.12
CA ARG A 75 19.74 -13.95 -28.59
C ARG A 75 18.92 -14.99 -29.36
N GLY A 76 18.22 -14.54 -30.41
CA GLY A 76 17.28 -15.35 -31.20
C GLY A 76 15.82 -15.03 -30.87
N ALA A 77 14.93 -16.03 -30.92
CA ALA A 77 13.48 -15.82 -30.74
C ALA A 77 13.07 -15.23 -29.38
N ARG A 78 13.97 -15.22 -28.38
CA ARG A 78 13.75 -14.69 -27.03
C ARG A 78 14.53 -13.38 -26.75
N GLY A 79 15.21 -12.81 -27.75
CA GLY A 79 16.29 -11.81 -27.56
C GLY A 79 15.99 -10.39 -28.02
N ASN A 80 14.76 -10.08 -28.44
CA ASN A 80 14.34 -8.76 -28.91
C ASN A 80 13.15 -8.23 -28.09
N ALA A 81 13.23 -8.33 -26.76
CA ALA A 81 12.19 -7.83 -25.89
C ALA A 81 12.24 -6.29 -25.81
N SER A 82 11.08 -5.64 -25.82
CA SER A 82 10.95 -4.20 -25.53
C SER A 82 10.70 -3.91 -24.04
N GLY A 83 10.52 -4.96 -23.24
CA GLY A 83 10.28 -4.85 -21.80
C GLY A 83 10.13 -6.24 -21.16
N PHE A 84 10.02 -6.27 -19.84
CA PHE A 84 9.84 -7.50 -19.06
C PHE A 84 8.93 -7.25 -17.86
N ARG A 85 8.34 -8.32 -17.32
CA ARG A 85 7.57 -8.25 -16.07
C ARG A 85 8.53 -8.03 -14.90
N LEU A 86 8.21 -7.13 -13.97
CA LEU A 86 9.05 -6.87 -12.79
C LEU A 86 9.39 -8.13 -11.97
N ALA A 87 8.49 -9.11 -11.94
CA ALA A 87 8.73 -10.41 -11.29
C ALA A 87 9.96 -11.16 -11.85
N SER A 88 10.37 -10.88 -13.10
CA SER A 88 11.59 -11.44 -13.69
C SER A 88 12.88 -10.96 -13.02
N LEU A 89 12.86 -9.83 -12.29
CA LEU A 89 14.03 -9.35 -11.54
C LEU A 89 14.51 -10.39 -10.52
N ASN A 90 13.60 -11.16 -9.91
CA ASN A 90 13.95 -12.22 -8.97
C ASN A 90 14.78 -13.33 -9.65
N ARG A 91 14.62 -13.54 -10.96
CA ARG A 91 15.35 -14.57 -11.72
C ARG A 91 16.81 -14.23 -11.99
N LEU A 92 17.21 -12.97 -11.76
CA LEU A 92 18.62 -12.58 -11.87
C LEU A 92 19.49 -13.30 -10.83
N ALA A 93 18.93 -13.61 -9.65
CA ALA A 93 19.60 -14.40 -8.63
C ALA A 93 19.70 -15.89 -9.00
N ASP A 94 18.76 -16.40 -9.81
CA ASP A 94 18.71 -17.82 -10.19
C ASP A 94 19.69 -18.17 -11.32
N THR A 95 20.05 -17.18 -12.15
CA THR A 95 20.92 -17.38 -13.31
C THR A 95 22.39 -17.40 -12.88
N LYS A 96 23.01 -18.58 -12.88
CA LYS A 96 24.39 -18.79 -12.43
C LYS A 96 25.41 -18.59 -13.55
N SER A 97 26.60 -18.11 -13.18
CA SER A 97 27.75 -18.03 -14.08
C SER A 97 28.27 -19.44 -14.42
N SER A 98 28.63 -19.65 -15.69
CA SER A 98 29.30 -20.86 -16.15
C SER A 98 30.80 -20.88 -15.82
N PHE A 99 31.39 -19.70 -15.56
CA PHE A 99 32.83 -19.55 -15.33
C PHE A 99 33.19 -19.45 -13.84
N ALA A 100 32.38 -18.76 -13.04
CA ALA A 100 32.66 -18.51 -11.62
C ALA A 100 31.59 -19.17 -10.74
N LYS A 101 31.98 -20.25 -10.05
CA LYS A 101 31.09 -20.98 -9.14
C LYS A 101 30.60 -20.05 -8.01
N GLY A 102 29.30 -20.06 -7.74
CA GLY A 102 28.67 -19.21 -6.72
C GLY A 102 28.35 -17.78 -7.19
N THR A 103 28.76 -17.37 -8.39
CA THR A 103 28.41 -16.06 -8.95
C THR A 103 27.11 -16.16 -9.76
N THR A 104 26.23 -15.17 -9.61
CA THR A 104 24.96 -15.08 -10.34
C THR A 104 24.92 -13.85 -11.23
N LEU A 105 23.93 -13.77 -12.12
CA LEU A 105 23.72 -12.60 -12.97
C LEU A 105 23.44 -11.35 -12.14
N LEU A 106 22.80 -11.47 -10.98
CA LEU A 106 22.63 -10.36 -10.04
C LEU A 106 23.98 -9.83 -9.52
N HIS A 107 24.90 -10.71 -9.11
CA HIS A 107 26.25 -10.29 -8.68
C HIS A 107 26.99 -9.56 -9.81
N TYR A 108 26.92 -10.10 -11.03
CA TYR A 108 27.51 -9.48 -12.21
C TYR A 108 26.90 -8.11 -12.51
N LEU A 109 25.57 -7.98 -12.40
CA LEU A 109 24.87 -6.71 -12.56
C LEU A 109 25.36 -5.68 -11.54
N VAL A 110 25.43 -6.03 -10.26
CA VAL A 110 25.93 -5.12 -9.20
C VAL A 110 27.35 -4.65 -9.51
N GLN A 111 28.25 -5.55 -9.93
CA GLN A 111 29.62 -5.18 -10.32
C GLN A 111 29.65 -4.19 -11.49
N ILE A 112 28.76 -4.35 -12.49
CA ILE A 112 28.64 -3.37 -13.59
C ILE A 112 28.17 -2.02 -13.07
N LEU A 113 27.16 -2.01 -12.19
CA LEU A 113 26.60 -0.78 -11.64
C LEU A 113 27.65 -0.02 -10.83
N GLU A 114 28.41 -0.67 -9.96
CA GLU A 114 29.46 -0.04 -9.16
C GLU A 114 30.63 0.52 -10.01
N LYS A 115 30.94 -0.15 -11.13
CA LYS A 115 32.04 0.26 -12.01
C LYS A 115 31.64 1.36 -12.99
N LYS A 116 30.42 1.31 -13.55
CA LYS A 116 30.01 2.16 -14.68
C LYS A 116 28.85 3.10 -14.36
N PHE A 117 28.02 2.79 -13.38
CA PHE A 117 26.77 3.49 -13.09
C PHE A 117 26.58 3.73 -11.59
N ARG A 118 27.60 4.31 -10.94
CA ARG A 118 27.62 4.52 -9.47
C ARG A 118 26.40 5.27 -8.93
N ASP A 119 25.79 6.15 -9.73
CA ASP A 119 24.59 6.86 -9.30
C ASP A 119 23.42 5.92 -9.01
N ILE A 120 23.29 4.80 -9.73
CA ILE A 120 22.22 3.81 -9.55
C ILE A 120 22.37 3.07 -8.21
N CYS A 121 23.58 3.02 -7.64
CA CYS A 121 23.79 2.42 -6.31
C CYS A 121 23.05 3.16 -5.20
N ARG A 122 22.60 4.40 -5.43
CA ARG A 122 21.79 5.22 -4.52
C ARG A 122 20.28 5.12 -4.78
N LEU A 123 19.83 4.04 -5.43
CA LEU A 123 18.42 3.83 -5.77
C LEU A 123 17.49 3.84 -4.55
N ASP A 124 18.00 3.49 -3.38
CA ASP A 124 17.27 3.54 -2.11
C ASP A 124 16.87 4.97 -1.71
N GLU A 125 17.65 5.98 -2.09
CA GLU A 125 17.30 7.40 -1.88
C GLU A 125 16.08 7.82 -2.71
N ASP A 126 15.88 7.22 -3.89
CA ASP A 126 14.76 7.52 -4.77
C ASP A 126 13.45 6.87 -4.31
N LEU A 127 13.54 5.81 -3.49
CA LEU A 127 12.42 4.92 -3.15
C LEU A 127 12.19 4.74 -1.63
N PRO A 128 12.23 5.80 -0.79
CA PRO A 128 12.19 5.65 0.66
C PRO A 128 10.88 5.05 1.19
N HIS A 129 9.74 5.28 0.52
CA HIS A 129 8.45 4.80 1.02
C HIS A 129 8.10 3.39 0.54
N VAL A 130 8.78 2.85 -0.47
CA VAL A 130 8.42 1.57 -1.09
C VAL A 130 8.45 0.41 -0.10
N ARG A 131 9.50 0.31 0.73
CA ARG A 131 9.68 -0.80 1.69
C ARG A 131 8.61 -0.80 2.79
N LEU A 132 8.24 0.38 3.28
CA LEU A 132 7.19 0.51 4.30
C LEU A 132 5.82 0.25 3.68
N SER A 133 5.56 0.81 2.50
CA SER A 133 4.28 0.70 1.79
C SER A 133 3.96 -0.71 1.32
N ALA A 134 4.97 -1.51 0.96
CA ALA A 134 4.80 -2.90 0.54
C ALA A 134 4.16 -3.79 1.62
N LYS A 135 4.22 -3.37 2.89
CA LYS A 135 3.62 -4.10 4.02
C LYS A 135 2.13 -3.79 4.21
N PHE A 136 1.59 -2.76 3.55
CA PHE A 136 0.22 -2.31 3.76
C PHE A 136 -0.77 -3.01 2.80
N PRO A 137 -1.76 -3.75 3.31
CA PRO A 137 -2.84 -4.27 2.49
C PRO A 137 -3.80 -3.13 2.10
N LEU A 138 -3.67 -2.66 0.86
CA LEU A 138 -4.52 -1.60 0.28
C LEU A 138 -5.99 -1.98 0.22
N GLY A 139 -6.31 -3.24 -0.09
CA GLY A 139 -7.70 -3.71 -0.16
C GLY A 139 -8.46 -3.54 1.16
N SER A 140 -7.80 -3.82 2.28
CA SER A 140 -8.38 -3.63 3.62
C SER A 140 -8.50 -2.16 3.98
N SER A 141 -7.47 -1.37 3.68
CA SER A 141 -7.45 0.07 3.98
C SER A 141 -8.50 0.85 3.19
N ALA A 142 -8.71 0.50 1.92
CA ALA A 142 -9.75 1.08 1.08
C ALA A 142 -11.16 0.76 1.61
N LYS A 143 -11.43 -0.50 1.98
CA LYS A 143 -12.72 -0.89 2.58
C LYS A 143 -13.03 -0.09 3.84
N THR A 144 -12.05 0.08 4.72
CA THR A 144 -12.22 0.86 5.96
C THR A 144 -12.40 2.35 5.67
N TRP A 145 -11.70 2.90 4.67
CA TRP A 145 -11.91 4.28 4.22
C TRP A 145 -13.34 4.51 3.69
N LEU A 146 -13.84 3.59 2.85
CA LEU A 146 -15.21 3.65 2.34
C LEU A 146 -16.26 3.55 3.46
N SER A 147 -16.07 2.64 4.42
CA SER A 147 -16.99 2.49 5.55
C SER A 147 -16.99 3.73 6.44
N CYS A 148 -15.84 4.37 6.63
CA CYS A 148 -15.74 5.69 7.25
C CYS A 148 -16.56 6.73 6.48
N GLY A 149 -16.40 6.85 5.16
CA GLY A 149 -17.18 7.81 4.36
C GLY A 149 -18.70 7.59 4.45
N GLN A 150 -19.16 6.34 4.41
CA GLN A 150 -20.58 5.99 4.54
C GLN A 150 -21.13 6.34 5.92
N ALA A 151 -20.38 6.03 6.98
CA ALA A 151 -20.79 6.33 8.35
C ALA A 151 -20.79 7.84 8.65
N LEU A 152 -19.88 8.61 8.03
CA LEU A 152 -19.90 10.08 8.10
C LEU A 152 -21.15 10.66 7.44
N LYS A 153 -21.53 10.15 6.25
CA LYS A 153 -22.79 10.56 5.56
C LYS A 153 -24.02 10.23 6.40
N MET A 154 -24.07 9.04 7.00
CA MET A 154 -25.15 8.66 7.91
C MET A 154 -25.23 9.58 9.14
N TRP A 155 -24.09 10.04 9.64
CA TRP A 155 -24.04 10.98 10.76
C TRP A 155 -24.49 12.39 10.33
N GLN A 156 -23.98 12.92 9.22
CA GLN A 156 -24.35 14.25 8.71
C GLN A 156 -25.84 14.35 8.34
N GLY A 157 -26.39 13.33 7.67
CA GLY A 157 -27.82 13.31 7.32
C GLY A 157 -28.77 13.17 8.52
N LYS A 158 -28.24 12.85 9.72
CA LYS A 158 -29.04 12.66 10.94
C LYS A 158 -28.75 13.67 12.03
N SER A 159 -27.61 14.37 11.99
CA SER A 159 -27.34 15.51 12.90
C SER A 159 -28.39 16.60 12.70
N SER A 160 -28.78 16.87 11.46
CA SER A 160 -29.90 17.75 11.10
C SER A 160 -31.24 17.30 11.71
N PHE A 161 -31.44 15.99 11.91
CA PHE A 161 -32.64 15.42 12.52
C PHE A 161 -32.65 15.47 14.05
N ILE A 162 -31.47 15.54 14.68
CA ILE A 162 -31.33 15.59 16.14
C ILE A 162 -31.34 17.04 16.62
N GLU A 163 -30.72 17.97 15.89
CA GLU A 163 -30.80 19.41 16.18
C GLU A 163 -32.21 19.97 15.92
N ALA A 164 -32.91 19.52 14.87
CA ALA A 164 -34.29 19.94 14.59
C ALA A 164 -35.35 19.36 15.55
N LYS A 165 -34.97 18.49 16.50
CA LYS A 165 -35.85 17.94 17.55
C LYS A 165 -35.43 18.32 18.97
N ALA A 166 -34.37 19.12 19.10
CA ALA A 166 -33.89 19.68 20.36
C ALA A 166 -34.35 21.14 20.59
N LEU A 167 -35.10 21.70 19.63
CA LEU A 167 -35.92 22.92 19.71
C LEU A 167 -37.40 22.52 19.65
#